data_AF-A0A961G6Z8-F1
#
_entry.id   AF-A0A961G6Z8-F1
#
_cell.length_a   1.000
_cell.length_b   1.000
_cell.length_c   1.000
_cell.angle_alpha   90.00
_cell.angle_beta   90.00
_cell.angle_gamma   90.00
#
_symmetry.space_group_name_H-M   'P 1'
#
loop_
_entity.id
_entity.type
_entity.pdbx_description
1 polymer ?
#
loop_
_entity_poly.entity_id
_entity_poly.type
_entity_poly.pdbx_seq_one_letter_code
_entity_poly.pdbx_strand_id
1 'polypeptide(L)' 'IALLRKFMSDRGKIRSRRVTGLSPKRQREVATAIKNAREMALLPYTQTRQ' A
#
# COMPACT_ATOMS: atom_id res chain seq x y z
N ILE A 1 -6.65 5.88 7.21
CA ILE A 1 -6.12 4.51 6.89
C ILE A 1 -6.84 3.86 5.70
N ALA A 2 -8.17 3.96 5.59
CA ALA A 2 -8.95 3.33 4.50
C ALA A 2 -8.47 3.69 3.08
N LEU A 3 -7.96 4.91 2.86
CA LEU A 3 -7.44 5.34 1.56
C LEU A 3 -6.21 4.53 1.11
N LEU A 4 -5.24 4.29 2.00
CA LEU A 4 -4.01 3.56 1.66
C LEU A 4 -4.29 2.09 1.31
N ARG A 5 -5.32 1.50 1.91
CA ARG A 5 -5.75 0.11 1.60
C ARG A 5 -6.16 -0.07 0.13
N LYS A 6 -6.68 0.97 -0.54
CA LYS A 6 -7.02 0.92 -1.99
C LYS A 6 -5.79 0.69 -2.87
N PHE A 7 -4.61 1.08 -2.39
CA PHE A 7 -3.34 0.90 -3.09
C PHE A 7 -2.61 -0.39 -2.68
N MET A 8 -3.25 -1.25 -1.90
CA MET A 8 -2.74 -2.56 -1.50
C MET A 8 -3.54 -3.67 -2.18
N SER A 9 -2.87 -4.78 -2.42
CA SER A 9 -3.50 -6.05 -2.78
C SER A 9 -4.11 -6.69 -1.54
N ASP A 10 -4.98 -7.67 -1.77
CA ASP A 10 -5.62 -8.45 -0.70
C ASP A 10 -4.62 -9.22 0.17
N ARG A 11 -3.41 -9.48 -0.35
CA ARG A 11 -2.30 -10.10 0.40
C ARG A 11 -1.44 -9.10 1.18
N GLY A 12 -1.85 -7.83 1.21
CA GLY A 12 -1.11 -6.77 1.87
C GLY A 12 0.04 -6.17 1.06
N LYS A 13 0.37 -6.68 -0.15
CA LYS A 13 1.44 -6.08 -0.99
C LYS A 13 0.99 -4.76 -1.61
N ILE A 14 1.92 -3.81 -1.80
CA ILE A 14 1.65 -2.54 -2.51
C ILE A 14 1.36 -2.86 -3.99
N ARG A 15 0.28 -2.34 -4.55
CA ARG A 15 -0.06 -2.50 -5.97
C ARG A 15 0.96 -1.75 -6.85
N SER A 16 1.30 -2.35 -8.00
CA SER A 16 2.21 -1.72 -8.95
C SER A 16 1.58 -0.49 -9.59
N ARG A 17 2.43 0.42 -10.10
CA ARG A 17 1.98 1.65 -10.76
C ARG A 17 1.03 1.39 -11.94
N ARG A 18 1.23 0.29 -12.68
CA ARG A 18 0.37 -0.12 -13.80
C ARG A 18 -1.07 -0.37 -13.35
N VAL A 19 -1.26 -0.85 -12.12
CA VAL A 19 -2.58 -1.13 -11.55
C VAL A 19 -3.17 0.12 -10.89
N THR A 20 -2.34 0.94 -10.23
CA THR A 20 -2.81 2.14 -9.51
C THR A 20 -3.06 3.33 -10.43
N GLY A 21 -2.46 3.36 -11.63
CA GLY A 21 -2.56 4.47 -12.58
C GLY A 21 -1.85 5.75 -12.14
N LEU A 22 -1.08 5.71 -11.05
CA LEU A 22 -0.43 6.89 -10.50
C LEU A 22 0.75 7.37 -11.36
N SER A 23 1.08 8.65 -11.24
CA SER A 23 2.36 9.18 -11.72
C SER A 23 3.52 8.58 -10.91
N PRO A 24 4.74 8.55 -11.46
CA PRO A 24 5.90 8.01 -10.74
C PRO A 24 6.14 8.68 -9.38
N LYS A 25 5.95 10.01 -9.30
CA LYS A 25 6.09 10.78 -8.05
C LYS A 25 5.06 10.35 -7.01
N ARG A 26 3.77 10.34 -7.37
CA ARG A 26 2.68 9.93 -6.45
C ARG A 26 2.81 8.47 -6.00
N GLN A 27 3.28 7.58 -6.87
CA GLN A 27 3.51 6.18 -6.50
C GLN A 27 4.58 6.06 -5.40
N ARG A 28 5.66 6.86 -5.46
CA ARG A 28 6.70 6.88 -4.41
C ARG A 28 6.13 7.42 -3.10
N GLU A 29 5.36 8.50 -3.16
CA GLU A 29 4.71 9.09 -1.98
C GLU A 29 3.78 8.09 -1.29
N VAL A 30 2.92 7.40 -2.05
CA VAL A 30 2.03 6.35 -1.53
C VAL A 30 2.82 5.19 -0.95
N ALA A 31 3.90 4.76 -1.60
CA ALA A 31 4.73 3.66 -1.11
C ALA A 31 5.39 4.00 0.24
N THR A 32 5.92 5.22 0.39
CA THR A 32 6.46 5.71 1.67
C THR A 32 5.38 5.77 2.74
N ALA A 33 4.21 6.34 2.43
CA ALA A 33 3.10 6.41 3.38
C ALA A 33 2.64 5.02 3.86
N ILE A 34 2.59 4.02 2.97
CA ILE A 34 2.26 2.64 3.34
C ILE A 34 3.33 2.03 4.25
N LYS A 35 4.62 2.25 3.99
CA LYS A 35 5.71 1.75 4.84
C LYS A 35 5.63 2.34 6.24
N ASN A 36 5.51 3.66 6.35
CA ASN A 36 5.36 4.34 7.64
C ASN A 36 4.13 3.85 8.41
N ALA A 37 3.00 3.67 7.72
CA ALA A 37 1.79 3.13 8.34
C ALA A 37 1.94 1.67 8.81
N ARG A 38 2.79 0.86 8.16
CA ARG A 38 3.09 -0.50 8.62
C ARG A 38 3.99 -0.52 9.84
N GLU A 39 4.98 0.39 9.91
CA GLU A 39 5.81 0.59 11.11
C GLU A 39 4.95 1.02 12.31
N MET A 40 3.93 1.85 12.08
CA MET A 40 2.95 2.25 13.09
C MET A 40 1.86 1.20 13.36
N ALA A 41 1.99 -0.03 12.86
CA ALA A 41 1.01 -1.12 13.00
C ALA A 41 -0.42 -0.81 12.49
N LEU A 42 -0.59 0.20 11.63
CA LEU A 42 -1.88 0.60 11.06
C LEU A 42 -2.26 -0.23 9.82
N LEU A 43 -1.28 -0.86 9.17
CA LEU A 43 -1.45 -1.69 7.97
C LEU A 43 -0.59 -2.96 8.08
N PRO A 44 -1.07 -4.10 7.53
CA PRO A 44 -0.31 -5.34 7.55
C PRO A 44 0.82 -5.36 6.50
N TYR A 45 1.90 -6.07 6.80
CA TYR A 45 2.96 -6.40 5.84
C TYR A 45 2.52 -7.51 4.87
N THR A 46 1.90 -8.53 5.43
CA THR A 46 1.34 -9.68 4.73
C THR A 46 -0.03 -9.97 5.32
N GLN A 47 -1.00 -10.24 4.45
CA GLN A 47 -2.29 -10.76 4.85
C GLN A 47 -2.37 -12.18 4.29
N THR A 48 -2.21 -13.15 5.16
CA THR A 48 -2.60 -14.52 4.85
C THR A 48 -4.12 -14.54 4.89
N ARG A 49 -4.78 -14.61 3.73
CA ARG A 49 -6.16 -15.08 3.71
C ARG A 49 -6.10 -16.53 4.19
N GLN A 50 -6.84 -16.84 5.26
CA GLN A 50 -7.15 -18.22 5.60
C GLN A 50 -7.94 -18.84 4.45
#